data_AF-A0A7C2IV67-F1
#
_entry.id   AF-A0A7C2IV67-F1
#
_cell.length_a   1.000
_cell.length_b   1.000
_cell.length_c   1.000
_cell.angle_alpha   90.00
_cell.angle_beta   90.00
_cell.angle_gamma   90.00
#
_symmetry.space_group_name_H-M   'P 1'
#
loop_
_entity.id
_entity.type
_entity.pdbx_description
1 polymer ?
#
loop_
_entity_poly.entity_id
_entity_poly.type
_entity_poly.pdbx_seq_one_letter_code
_entity_poly.pdbx_strand_id
1 'polypeptide(L)'
;MYTYKDGLCSGNRRPHLYLAKGSDVVKFEGEGIPGVCAIATSSFQKRGKWSNTTYQLHLAPGVRPLYFLSPLHGTWGDHLASWGEVAETLGLPVDVAQRIIRREYKFTAERLDKLEEFSLAVEAHANEAETVVISFGSPTNRAIREGYWEKPKSSQASDGRIVTVIPGPMPADEADRRAREWGEKCGYGANADEVVKFRKELATRSSWDYPTIVEPEGAKIIASRHQPGMHGGYWTIEVAVPISS
;
A
#
# COMPACT_ATOMS: atom_id res chain seq x y z
N MET A 1 6.17 -43.00 -4.50
CA MET A 1 6.49 -42.77 -5.93
C MET A 1 5.74 -41.51 -6.34
N TYR A 2 6.40 -40.54 -6.97
CA TYR A 2 5.80 -39.25 -7.35
C TYR A 2 5.81 -39.10 -8.87
N THR A 3 4.70 -38.69 -9.47
CA THR A 3 4.62 -38.47 -10.92
C THR A 3 4.74 -36.98 -11.25
N TYR A 4 5.65 -36.64 -12.15
CA TYR A 4 5.82 -35.28 -12.66
C TYR A 4 5.71 -35.26 -14.19
N LYS A 5 5.12 -34.19 -14.72
CA LYS A 5 5.02 -33.94 -16.16
C LYS A 5 5.59 -32.56 -16.44
N ASP A 6 6.59 -32.48 -17.31
CA ASP A 6 7.25 -31.22 -17.71
C ASP A 6 6.50 -30.46 -18.83
N GLY A 7 5.37 -31.02 -19.28
CA GLY A 7 4.62 -30.52 -20.42
C GLY A 7 4.01 -29.15 -20.20
N LEU A 8 3.91 -28.39 -21.30
CA LEU A 8 3.15 -27.15 -21.31
C LEU A 8 1.69 -27.39 -20.87
N CYS A 9 1.22 -26.57 -19.95
CA CYS A 9 -0.17 -26.51 -19.51
C CYS A 9 -0.94 -25.44 -20.29
N SER A 10 -2.28 -25.43 -20.14
CA SER A 10 -3.16 -24.42 -20.76
C SER A 10 -2.61 -23.00 -20.56
N GLY A 11 -2.74 -22.13 -21.57
CA GLY A 11 -2.20 -20.77 -21.52
C GLY A 11 -0.67 -20.66 -21.66
N ASN A 12 -0.02 -21.66 -22.25
CA ASN A 12 1.45 -21.75 -22.39
C ASN A 12 2.22 -21.74 -21.05
N ARG A 13 1.57 -22.17 -19.98
CA ARG A 13 2.16 -22.17 -18.63
C ARG A 13 3.10 -23.36 -18.49
N ARG A 14 4.28 -23.15 -17.92
CA ARG A 14 5.28 -24.21 -17.72
C ARG A 14 5.23 -24.68 -16.26
N PRO A 15 5.02 -25.98 -16.02
CA PRO A 15 5.11 -26.52 -14.68
C PRO A 15 6.58 -26.62 -14.25
N HIS A 16 6.86 -26.29 -13.00
CA HIS A 16 8.18 -26.42 -12.39
C HIS A 16 8.09 -27.29 -11.15
N LEU A 17 9.05 -28.18 -10.98
CA LEU A 17 9.16 -29.02 -9.79
C LEU A 17 10.43 -28.66 -9.04
N TYR A 18 10.26 -28.37 -7.76
CA TYR A 18 11.34 -28.30 -6.80
C TYR A 18 11.24 -29.45 -5.82
N LEU A 19 12.37 -29.94 -5.35
CA LEU A 19 12.45 -31.01 -4.36
C LEU A 19 13.14 -30.46 -3.13
N ALA A 20 12.43 -30.46 -2.00
CA ALA A 20 12.89 -29.89 -0.74
C ALA A 20 13.25 -31.00 0.25
N LYS A 21 14.42 -30.93 0.87
CA LYS A 21 14.89 -31.80 1.94
C LYS A 21 15.34 -30.93 3.12
N GLY A 22 14.43 -30.64 4.03
CA GLY A 22 14.66 -29.58 5.02
C GLY A 22 14.77 -28.21 4.34
N SER A 23 15.86 -27.48 4.59
CA SER A 23 16.17 -26.19 3.95
C SER A 23 16.80 -26.31 2.56
N ASP A 24 17.31 -27.48 2.20
CA ASP A 24 17.94 -27.71 0.90
C ASP A 24 16.86 -27.92 -0.16
N VAL A 25 16.86 -27.05 -1.17
CA VAL A 25 15.86 -27.09 -2.25
C VAL A 25 16.54 -27.05 -3.61
N VAL A 26 16.22 -28.03 -4.46
CA VAL A 26 16.80 -28.18 -5.80
C VAL A 26 15.70 -28.26 -6.84
N LYS A 27 15.89 -27.58 -7.98
CA LYS A 27 14.97 -27.67 -9.13
C LYS A 27 15.20 -28.98 -9.86
N PHE A 28 14.13 -29.71 -10.16
CA PHE A 28 14.20 -30.91 -10.99
C PHE A 28 14.17 -30.51 -12.47
N GLU A 29 15.22 -30.88 -13.22
CA GLU A 29 15.39 -30.52 -14.63
C GLU A 29 15.34 -31.73 -15.58
N GLY A 30 14.76 -32.85 -15.12
CA GLY A 30 14.57 -34.05 -15.93
C GLY A 30 15.63 -35.14 -15.74
N GLU A 31 16.56 -34.94 -14.80
CA GLU A 31 17.63 -35.89 -14.47
C GLU A 31 17.55 -36.30 -12.98
N GLY A 32 18.07 -37.49 -12.66
CA GLY A 32 18.15 -37.95 -11.27
C GLY A 32 19.11 -37.09 -10.45
N ILE A 33 18.73 -36.76 -9.22
CA ILE A 33 19.50 -35.91 -8.32
C ILE A 33 20.01 -36.78 -7.15
N PRO A 34 21.33 -37.05 -7.07
CA PRO A 34 21.88 -37.89 -6.00
C PRO A 34 21.44 -37.45 -4.60
N GLY A 35 20.98 -38.40 -3.79
CA GLY A 35 20.52 -38.14 -2.43
C GLY A 35 19.14 -37.45 -2.29
N VAL A 36 18.50 -37.10 -3.41
CA VAL A 36 17.21 -36.40 -3.47
C VAL A 36 16.16 -37.21 -4.23
N CYS A 37 16.43 -37.60 -5.48
CA CYS A 37 15.52 -38.43 -6.25
C CYS A 37 16.21 -39.28 -7.32
N ALA A 38 15.66 -40.45 -7.60
CA ALA A 38 15.99 -41.26 -8.76
C ALA A 38 14.78 -41.33 -9.72
N ILE A 39 15.05 -41.36 -11.02
CA ILE A 39 14.01 -41.55 -12.05
C ILE A 39 13.79 -43.06 -12.18
N ALA A 40 12.60 -43.53 -11.79
CA ALA A 40 12.18 -44.92 -11.95
C ALA A 40 11.92 -45.23 -13.42
N THR A 41 11.12 -44.37 -14.05
CA THR A 41 10.75 -44.45 -15.45
C THR A 41 10.52 -43.04 -16.01
N SER A 42 10.79 -42.88 -17.29
CA SER A 42 10.46 -41.68 -18.05
C SER A 42 9.82 -42.08 -19.37
N SER A 43 8.70 -41.45 -19.73
CA SER A 43 8.00 -41.70 -20.99
C SER A 43 7.78 -40.38 -21.72
N PHE A 44 8.42 -40.23 -22.88
CA PHE A 44 8.24 -39.08 -23.74
C PHE A 44 7.04 -39.29 -24.68
N GLN A 45 6.20 -38.27 -24.79
CA GLN A 45 5.07 -38.22 -25.72
C GLN A 45 5.22 -37.01 -26.64
N LYS A 46 5.44 -37.27 -27.93
CA LYS A 46 5.52 -36.22 -28.96
C LYS A 46 4.11 -35.72 -29.29
N ARG A 47 3.86 -34.42 -29.07
CA ARG A 47 2.57 -33.74 -29.36
C ARG A 47 2.78 -32.30 -29.85
N GLY A 48 3.81 -32.09 -30.68
CA GLY A 48 4.18 -30.76 -31.19
C GLY A 48 4.53 -29.82 -30.03
N LYS A 49 3.90 -28.64 -29.97
CA LYS A 49 4.04 -27.69 -28.85
C LYS A 49 3.71 -28.30 -27.48
N TRP A 50 2.85 -29.32 -27.45
CA TRP A 50 2.39 -29.99 -26.22
C TRP A 50 3.18 -31.26 -25.89
N SER A 51 4.32 -31.48 -26.56
CA SER A 51 5.20 -32.61 -26.24
C SER A 51 5.65 -32.52 -24.78
N ASN A 52 5.73 -33.67 -24.12
CA ASN A 52 6.10 -33.75 -22.72
C ASN A 52 6.74 -35.08 -22.37
N THR A 53 7.43 -35.10 -21.25
CA THR A 53 7.95 -36.29 -20.59
C THR A 53 7.21 -36.47 -19.28
N THR A 54 6.67 -37.67 -19.07
CA THR A 54 6.14 -38.08 -17.76
C THR A 54 7.23 -38.84 -17.02
N TYR A 55 7.64 -38.33 -15.87
CA TYR A 55 8.63 -38.92 -14.98
C TYR A 55 7.93 -39.60 -13.80
N GLN A 56 8.35 -40.81 -13.47
CA GLN A 56 8.05 -41.44 -12.20
C GLN A 56 9.28 -41.38 -11.31
N LEU A 57 9.18 -40.67 -10.20
CA LEU A 57 10.31 -40.37 -9.31
C LEU A 57 10.22 -41.21 -8.03
N HIS A 58 11.33 -41.84 -7.67
CA HIS A 58 11.59 -42.30 -6.31
C HIS A 58 12.26 -41.18 -5.53
N LEU A 59 11.52 -40.57 -4.61
CA LEU A 59 12.04 -39.54 -3.72
C LEU A 59 12.78 -40.20 -2.55
N ALA A 60 13.91 -39.63 -2.16
CA ALA A 60 14.61 -40.06 -0.95
C ALA A 60 13.77 -39.76 0.31
N PRO A 61 13.97 -40.49 1.42
CA PRO A 61 13.27 -40.20 2.67
C PRO A 61 13.44 -38.73 3.11
N GLY A 62 12.33 -38.11 3.52
CA GLY A 62 12.29 -36.70 3.95
C GLY A 62 12.28 -35.68 2.81
N VAL A 63 12.30 -36.10 1.54
CA VAL A 63 12.18 -35.19 0.39
C VAL A 63 10.70 -34.94 0.08
N ARG A 64 10.32 -33.66 0.02
CA ARG A 64 8.97 -33.19 -0.32
C ARG A 64 8.96 -32.50 -1.68
N PRO A 65 8.01 -32.86 -2.58
CA PRO A 65 7.85 -32.16 -3.85
C PRO A 65 7.12 -30.83 -3.66
N LEU A 66 7.63 -29.80 -4.33
CA LEU A 66 7.04 -28.47 -4.44
C LEU A 66 6.70 -28.21 -5.90
N TYR A 67 5.41 -28.30 -6.22
CA TYR A 67 4.93 -28.10 -7.57
C TYR A 67 4.50 -26.65 -7.79
N PHE A 68 5.06 -26.05 -8.83
CA PHE A 68 4.78 -24.67 -9.23
C PHE A 68 4.17 -24.66 -10.62
N LEU A 69 3.05 -23.97 -10.73
CA LEU A 69 2.43 -23.67 -12.01
C LEU A 69 1.89 -22.25 -11.93
N SER A 70 2.29 -21.40 -12.87
CA SER A 70 1.76 -20.04 -12.94
C SER A 70 0.22 -20.07 -12.99
N PRO A 71 -0.47 -19.08 -12.43
CA PRO A 71 -1.92 -18.97 -12.65
C PRO A 71 -2.22 -18.60 -14.11
N LEU A 72 -3.46 -18.82 -14.56
CA LEU A 72 -3.92 -18.37 -15.89
C LEU A 72 -4.05 -16.85 -15.96
N HIS A 73 -4.46 -16.24 -14.84
CA HIS A 73 -4.67 -14.80 -14.68
C HIS A 73 -4.14 -14.37 -13.31
N GLY A 74 -3.66 -13.13 -13.20
CA GLY A 74 -3.09 -12.59 -11.96
C GLY A 74 -1.66 -13.03 -11.68
N THR A 75 -1.20 -12.82 -10.45
CA THR A 75 0.14 -13.26 -10.01
C THR A 75 0.05 -14.48 -9.10
N TRP A 76 1.11 -15.29 -9.08
CA TRP A 76 1.16 -16.43 -8.18
C TRP A 76 1.10 -15.91 -6.74
N GLY A 77 0.25 -16.51 -5.90
CA GLY A 77 0.14 -16.12 -4.50
C GLY A 77 -0.45 -14.72 -4.28
N ASP A 78 -1.33 -14.21 -5.16
CA ASP A 78 -1.99 -12.89 -4.99
C ASP A 78 -2.69 -12.71 -3.63
N HIS A 79 -3.11 -13.81 -2.98
CA HIS A 79 -3.73 -13.80 -1.67
C HIS A 79 -2.73 -13.76 -0.49
N LEU A 80 -1.43 -13.91 -0.76
CA LEU A 80 -0.38 -13.91 0.26
C LEU A 80 0.08 -12.48 0.52
N ALA A 81 0.01 -12.06 1.78
CA ALA A 81 0.24 -10.68 2.21
C ALA A 81 1.68 -10.42 2.67
N SER A 82 2.48 -11.46 2.92
CA SER A 82 3.86 -11.31 3.40
C SER A 82 4.78 -12.45 2.94
N TRP A 83 6.09 -12.22 3.04
CA TRP A 83 7.07 -13.29 2.85
C TRP A 83 6.96 -14.41 3.90
N GLY A 84 6.47 -14.10 5.11
CA GLY A 84 6.19 -15.08 6.15
C GLY A 84 5.10 -16.07 5.74
N GLU A 85 3.98 -15.58 5.19
CA GLU A 85 2.90 -16.45 4.70
C GLU A 85 3.34 -17.32 3.52
N VAL A 86 4.19 -16.79 2.64
CA VAL A 86 4.80 -17.58 1.56
C VAL A 86 5.65 -18.71 2.12
N ALA A 87 6.51 -18.39 3.10
CA ALA A 87 7.40 -19.36 3.75
C ALA A 87 6.60 -20.47 4.45
N GLU A 88 5.54 -20.11 5.16
CA GLU A 88 4.61 -21.05 5.80
C GLU A 88 3.91 -21.94 4.77
N THR A 89 3.31 -21.32 3.73
CA THR A 89 2.60 -22.03 2.65
C THR A 89 3.51 -23.03 1.95
N LEU A 90 4.76 -22.64 1.68
CA LEU A 90 5.73 -23.51 1.05
C LEU A 90 6.37 -24.48 2.04
N GLY A 91 6.28 -24.26 3.35
CA GLY A 91 6.99 -25.01 4.38
C GLY A 91 8.50 -24.91 4.22
N LEU A 92 9.02 -23.70 3.98
CA LEU A 92 10.43 -23.40 3.73
C LEU A 92 10.90 -22.21 4.57
N PRO A 93 12.20 -22.07 4.84
CA PRO A 93 12.75 -20.81 5.36
C PRO A 93 12.48 -19.63 4.41
N VAL A 94 12.30 -18.43 4.98
CA VAL A 94 11.92 -17.22 4.23
C VAL A 94 12.91 -16.90 3.11
N ASP A 95 14.22 -16.98 3.37
CA ASP A 95 15.28 -16.71 2.39
C ASP A 95 15.24 -17.69 1.21
N VAL A 96 14.94 -18.97 1.48
CA VAL A 96 14.80 -20.01 0.46
C VAL A 96 13.54 -19.77 -0.37
N ALA A 97 12.42 -19.45 0.28
CA ALA A 97 11.17 -19.11 -0.40
C ALA A 97 11.36 -17.87 -1.29
N GLN A 98 11.96 -16.80 -0.79
CA GLN A 98 12.29 -15.59 -1.55
C GLN A 98 13.12 -15.93 -2.79
N ARG A 99 14.17 -16.75 -2.65
CA ARG A 99 15.02 -17.16 -3.77
C ARG A 99 14.24 -17.89 -4.87
N ILE A 100 13.35 -18.81 -4.51
CA ILE A 100 12.52 -19.55 -5.48
C ILE A 100 11.53 -18.61 -6.16
N ILE A 101 10.79 -17.80 -5.39
CA ILE A 101 9.75 -16.91 -5.94
C ILE A 101 10.37 -15.81 -6.81
N ARG A 102 11.52 -15.25 -6.43
CA ARG A 102 12.25 -14.28 -7.29
C ARG A 102 12.68 -14.91 -8.63
N ARG A 103 13.02 -16.20 -8.64
CA ARG A 103 13.40 -16.93 -9.87
C ARG A 103 12.19 -17.28 -10.75
N GLU A 104 11.08 -17.72 -10.16
CA GLU A 104 9.93 -18.23 -10.91
C GLU A 104 8.85 -17.18 -11.19
N TYR A 105 8.64 -16.23 -10.27
CA TYR A 105 7.54 -15.25 -10.29
C TYR A 105 8.03 -13.85 -9.90
N LYS A 106 8.80 -13.22 -10.79
CA LYS A 106 9.39 -11.89 -10.57
C LYS A 106 8.37 -10.85 -10.07
N PHE A 107 7.20 -10.74 -10.70
CA PHE A 107 6.17 -9.78 -10.30
C PHE A 107 5.55 -10.06 -8.93
N THR A 108 5.41 -11.34 -8.56
CA THR A 108 5.00 -11.70 -7.19
C THR A 108 6.04 -11.24 -6.18
N ALA A 109 7.32 -11.48 -6.46
CA ALA A 109 8.39 -11.04 -5.57
C ALA A 109 8.41 -9.52 -5.41
N GLU A 110 8.31 -8.76 -6.50
CA GLU A 110 8.24 -7.30 -6.46
C GLU A 110 7.03 -6.79 -5.65
N ARG A 111 5.87 -7.46 -5.76
CA ARG A 111 4.69 -7.12 -4.95
C ARG A 111 4.94 -7.34 -3.46
N LEU A 112 5.52 -8.47 -3.09
CA LEU A 112 5.79 -8.82 -1.69
C LEU A 112 6.89 -7.93 -1.08
N ASP A 113 7.94 -7.63 -1.84
CA ASP A 113 9.00 -6.71 -1.41
C ASP A 113 8.42 -5.31 -1.11
N LYS A 114 7.48 -4.81 -1.93
CA LYS A 114 6.77 -3.54 -1.67
C LYS A 114 5.87 -3.58 -0.44
N LEU A 115 5.21 -4.71 -0.20
CA LEU A 115 4.37 -4.87 0.99
C LEU A 115 5.22 -4.87 2.27
N GLU A 116 6.37 -5.53 2.24
CA GLU A 116 7.31 -5.55 3.37
C GLU A 116 7.91 -4.16 3.62
N GLU A 117 8.33 -3.46 2.57
CA GLU A 117 8.79 -2.06 2.67
C GLU A 117 7.70 -1.14 3.26
N PHE A 118 6.45 -1.31 2.80
CA PHE A 118 5.31 -0.55 3.33
C PHE A 118 5.06 -0.86 4.80
N SER A 119 5.07 -2.13 5.21
CA SER A 119 4.92 -2.53 6.61
C SER A 119 6.02 -1.94 7.50
N LEU A 120 7.28 -1.99 7.06
CA LEU A 120 8.41 -1.40 7.78
C LEU A 120 8.27 0.13 7.90
N ALA A 121 7.82 0.81 6.84
CA ALA A 121 7.58 2.25 6.88
C ALA A 121 6.45 2.61 7.86
N VAL A 122 5.36 1.83 7.88
CA VAL A 122 4.25 2.03 8.83
C VAL A 122 4.72 1.83 10.27
N GLU A 123 5.49 0.78 10.55
CA GLU A 123 6.05 0.53 11.88
C GLU A 123 7.03 1.61 12.33
N ALA A 124 7.86 2.12 11.42
CA ALA A 124 8.77 3.23 11.71
C ALA A 124 8.00 4.50 12.11
N HIS A 125 6.89 4.79 11.44
CA HIS A 125 6.08 5.99 11.72
C HIS A 125 5.11 5.84 12.90
N ALA A 126 4.69 4.61 13.24
CA ALA A 126 3.78 4.36 14.36
C ALA A 126 4.37 4.75 15.73
N ASN A 127 5.70 4.91 15.84
CA ASN A 127 6.39 5.26 17.08
C ASN A 127 6.69 6.76 17.24
N GLU A 128 6.42 7.61 16.24
CA GLU A 128 6.86 9.03 16.27
C GLU A 128 5.72 10.03 16.47
N ALA A 129 4.48 9.69 16.09
CA ALA A 129 3.34 10.60 16.22
C ALA A 129 2.00 9.86 16.40
N GLU A 130 1.14 10.40 17.26
CA GLU A 130 -0.26 10.01 17.41
C GLU A 130 -1.14 10.87 16.51
N THR A 131 -2.19 10.29 15.91
CA THR A 131 -3.20 11.05 15.19
C THR A 131 -4.34 11.47 16.11
N VAL A 132 -4.50 12.78 16.31
CA VAL A 132 -5.61 13.39 17.05
C VAL A 132 -6.68 13.90 16.08
N VAL A 133 -7.93 13.55 16.34
CA VAL A 133 -9.08 13.96 15.52
C VAL A 133 -9.85 15.09 16.22
N ILE A 134 -10.06 16.20 15.51
CA ILE A 134 -10.84 17.34 15.96
C ILE A 134 -12.08 17.45 15.07
N SER A 135 -13.24 17.04 15.61
CA SER A 135 -14.53 17.06 14.91
C SER A 135 -15.42 18.15 15.46
N PHE A 136 -15.93 19.03 14.61
CA PHE A 136 -16.83 20.12 15.01
C PHE A 136 -17.80 20.49 13.90
N GLY A 137 -18.99 20.96 14.26
CA GLY A 137 -20.04 21.30 13.31
C GLY A 137 -21.41 21.45 13.97
N SER A 138 -22.43 21.69 13.13
CA SER A 138 -23.82 21.89 13.56
C SER A 138 -24.02 22.96 14.67
N PRO A 139 -23.44 24.17 14.55
CA PRO A 139 -23.66 25.22 15.53
C PRO A 139 -25.10 25.73 15.48
N THR A 140 -25.59 26.25 16.61
CA THR A 140 -26.86 26.98 16.65
C THR A 140 -26.72 28.34 15.95
N ASN A 141 -27.82 28.92 15.45
CA ASN A 141 -27.83 30.28 14.87
C ASN A 141 -27.29 31.36 15.82
N ARG A 142 -27.38 31.13 17.13
CA ARG A 142 -26.76 32.01 18.14
C ARG A 142 -25.24 31.85 18.12
N ALA A 143 -24.74 30.61 18.18
CA ALA A 143 -23.31 30.34 18.15
C ALA A 143 -22.65 30.87 16.85
N ILE A 144 -23.33 30.74 15.71
CA ILE A 144 -22.86 31.32 14.43
C ILE A 144 -22.69 32.84 14.55
N ARG A 145 -23.70 33.55 15.08
CA ARG A 145 -23.62 35.01 15.30
C ARG A 145 -22.54 35.41 16.29
N GLU A 146 -22.19 34.53 17.23
CA GLU A 146 -21.13 34.71 18.20
C GLU A 146 -19.74 34.26 17.69
N GLY A 147 -19.60 34.03 16.38
CA GLY A 147 -18.33 33.74 15.74
C GLY A 147 -17.85 32.29 15.92
N TYR A 148 -18.76 31.32 15.89
CA TYR A 148 -18.41 29.90 16.06
C TYR A 148 -17.31 29.43 15.11
N TRP A 149 -17.34 29.88 13.85
CA TRP A 149 -16.43 29.42 12.79
C TRP A 149 -15.05 30.08 12.88
N GLU A 150 -14.95 31.22 13.54
CA GLU A 150 -13.73 32.00 13.72
C GLU A 150 -12.97 31.59 14.98
N LYS A 151 -13.67 30.96 15.95
CA LYS A 151 -13.08 30.51 17.21
C LYS A 151 -12.22 29.25 17.05
N PRO A 152 -11.13 29.11 17.84
CA PRO A 152 -10.34 27.88 17.88
C PRO A 152 -11.17 26.64 18.21
N LYS A 153 -10.66 25.48 17.78
CA LYS A 153 -11.23 24.16 18.03
C LYS A 153 -10.13 23.28 18.60
N SER A 154 -10.45 22.50 19.63
CA SER A 154 -9.45 21.71 20.32
C SER A 154 -9.93 20.30 20.62
N SER A 155 -8.98 19.38 20.74
CA SER A 155 -9.17 18.01 21.22
C SER A 155 -7.96 17.60 22.05
N GLN A 156 -8.01 16.43 22.67
CA GLN A 156 -6.96 15.95 23.57
C GLN A 156 -6.21 14.77 22.94
N ALA A 157 -4.88 14.78 23.03
CA ALA A 157 -4.01 13.65 22.69
C ALA A 157 -4.02 12.60 23.82
N SER A 158 -3.53 11.39 23.56
CA SER A 158 -3.49 10.30 24.55
C SER A 158 -2.65 10.63 25.79
N ASP A 159 -1.64 11.47 25.65
CA ASP A 159 -0.78 11.95 26.75
C ASP A 159 -1.37 13.12 27.55
N GLY A 160 -2.58 13.54 27.21
CA GLY A 160 -3.32 14.60 27.89
C GLY A 160 -3.06 16.02 27.37
N ARG A 161 -2.14 16.22 26.41
CA ARG A 161 -1.92 17.54 25.79
C ARG A 161 -3.13 17.98 24.94
N ILE A 162 -3.38 19.28 24.94
CA ILE A 162 -4.45 19.88 24.14
C ILE A 162 -3.88 20.21 22.76
N VAL A 163 -4.57 19.75 21.73
CA VAL A 163 -4.31 20.10 20.33
C VAL A 163 -5.33 21.15 19.93
N THR A 164 -4.87 22.34 19.55
CA THR A 164 -5.73 23.46 19.19
C THR A 164 -5.47 23.88 17.74
N VAL A 165 -6.54 24.01 16.95
CA VAL A 165 -6.52 24.48 15.57
C VAL A 165 -7.40 25.70 15.36
N ILE A 166 -7.03 26.54 14.40
CA ILE A 166 -7.75 27.74 13.96
C ILE A 166 -7.94 27.71 12.43
N PRO A 167 -8.92 28.44 11.86
CA PRO A 167 -9.01 28.56 10.41
C PRO A 167 -7.78 29.33 9.91
N GLY A 168 -7.06 28.75 8.95
CA GLY A 168 -5.83 29.31 8.42
C GLY A 168 -5.98 29.89 7.02
N PRO A 169 -5.00 30.68 6.58
CA PRO A 169 -4.99 31.24 5.24
C PRO A 169 -4.79 30.15 4.18
N MET A 170 -5.34 30.37 2.99
CA MET A 170 -5.05 29.52 1.83
C MET A 170 -3.56 29.62 1.46
N PRO A 171 -2.86 28.50 1.23
CA PRO A 171 -1.50 28.49 0.71
C PRO A 171 -1.37 29.31 -0.57
N ALA A 172 -0.24 30.03 -0.73
CA ALA A 172 -0.08 31.00 -1.81
C ALA A 172 -0.11 30.37 -3.21
N ASP A 173 0.43 29.15 -3.33
CA ASP A 173 0.40 28.33 -4.55
C ASP A 173 -1.02 27.89 -4.92
N GLU A 174 -1.80 27.47 -3.93
CA GLU A 174 -3.20 27.10 -4.12
C GLU A 174 -4.08 28.32 -4.47
N ALA A 175 -3.84 29.46 -3.82
CA ALA A 175 -4.49 30.72 -4.13
C ALA A 175 -4.17 31.18 -5.56
N ASP A 176 -2.92 31.03 -6.00
CA ASP A 176 -2.51 31.33 -7.38
C ASP A 176 -3.19 30.40 -8.39
N ARG A 177 -3.24 29.10 -8.10
CA ARG A 177 -3.93 28.11 -8.95
C ARG A 177 -5.40 28.47 -9.14
N ARG A 178 -6.14 28.64 -8.04
CA ARG A 178 -7.58 28.96 -8.09
C ARG A 178 -7.86 30.31 -8.75
N ALA A 179 -7.00 31.30 -8.54
CA ALA A 179 -7.16 32.59 -9.19
C ALA A 179 -6.98 32.52 -10.71
N ARG A 180 -6.03 31.72 -11.19
CA ARG A 180 -5.85 31.48 -12.64
C ARG A 180 -7.04 30.75 -13.25
N GLU A 181 -7.52 29.69 -12.61
CA GLU A 181 -8.71 28.94 -13.06
C GLU A 181 -9.95 29.83 -13.14
N TRP A 182 -10.15 30.68 -12.13
CA TRP A 182 -11.22 31.68 -12.14
C TRP A 182 -11.03 32.71 -13.27
N GLY A 183 -9.81 33.22 -13.44
CA GLY A 183 -9.46 34.16 -14.49
C GLY A 183 -9.77 33.60 -15.88
N GLU A 184 -9.33 32.37 -16.16
CA GLU A 184 -9.60 31.67 -17.43
C GLU A 184 -11.11 31.52 -17.67
N LYS A 185 -11.86 31.09 -16.66
CA LYS A 185 -13.32 30.96 -16.75
C LYS A 185 -14.02 32.29 -17.04
N CYS A 186 -13.46 33.40 -16.58
CA CYS A 186 -13.98 34.74 -16.79
C CYS A 186 -13.39 35.44 -18.02
N GLY A 187 -12.44 34.82 -18.75
CA GLY A 187 -11.78 35.41 -19.92
C GLY A 187 -10.70 36.44 -19.60
N TYR A 188 -10.19 36.47 -18.36
CA TYR A 188 -9.09 37.33 -17.94
C TYR A 188 -7.72 36.66 -18.17
N GLY A 189 -6.72 37.46 -18.54
CA GLY A 189 -5.33 37.00 -18.54
C GLY A 189 -4.80 36.75 -17.12
N ALA A 190 -3.83 35.85 -16.97
CA ALA A 190 -3.29 35.46 -15.65
C ALA A 190 -2.69 36.62 -14.83
N ASN A 191 -2.29 37.71 -15.50
CA ASN A 191 -1.73 38.92 -14.88
C ASN A 191 -2.70 40.11 -14.92
N ALA A 192 -3.98 39.89 -15.26
CA ALA A 192 -4.99 40.94 -15.19
C ALA A 192 -5.17 41.40 -13.73
N ASP A 193 -5.45 42.68 -13.53
CA ASP A 193 -5.58 43.27 -12.19
C ASP A 193 -6.65 42.54 -11.36
N GLU A 194 -7.72 42.07 -12.00
CA GLU A 194 -8.81 41.30 -11.39
C GLU A 194 -8.31 39.98 -10.81
N VAL A 195 -7.48 39.25 -11.56
CA VAL A 195 -6.91 37.96 -11.14
C VAL A 195 -5.90 38.16 -10.01
N VAL A 196 -5.07 39.19 -10.10
CA VAL A 196 -4.11 39.55 -9.05
C VAL A 196 -4.82 39.94 -7.76
N LYS A 197 -5.91 40.72 -7.85
CA LYS A 197 -6.73 41.10 -6.71
C LYS A 197 -7.41 39.89 -6.08
N PHE A 198 -8.03 39.04 -6.88
CA PHE A 198 -8.71 37.84 -6.40
C PHE A 198 -7.75 36.86 -5.73
N ARG A 199 -6.55 36.66 -6.28
CA ARG A 199 -5.48 35.87 -5.66
C ARG A 199 -5.11 36.40 -4.27
N LYS A 200 -4.94 37.72 -4.13
CA LYS A 200 -4.65 38.35 -2.83
C LYS A 200 -5.78 38.13 -1.84
N GLU A 201 -7.03 38.30 -2.27
CA GLU A 201 -8.21 38.05 -1.44
C GLU A 201 -8.26 36.59 -0.95
N LEU A 202 -8.04 35.62 -1.84
CA LEU A 202 -7.99 34.19 -1.49
C LEU A 202 -6.90 33.88 -0.45
N ALA A 203 -5.68 34.41 -0.64
CA ALA A 203 -4.57 34.19 0.29
C ALA A 203 -4.81 34.80 1.67
N THR A 204 -5.58 35.88 1.76
CA THR A 204 -5.91 36.54 3.05
C THR A 204 -7.12 35.94 3.76
N ARG A 205 -7.92 35.12 3.09
CA ARG A 205 -9.14 34.54 3.66
C ARG A 205 -8.79 33.33 4.52
N SER A 206 -9.10 33.42 5.81
CA SER A 206 -9.05 32.26 6.71
C SER A 206 -10.18 31.29 6.41
N SER A 207 -9.86 30.00 6.28
CA SER A 207 -10.83 28.91 6.09
C SER A 207 -10.41 27.65 6.85
N TRP A 208 -11.38 26.80 7.16
CA TRP A 208 -11.13 25.45 7.68
C TRP A 208 -10.63 24.48 6.61
N ASP A 209 -10.65 24.86 5.32
CA ASP A 209 -9.97 24.12 4.26
C ASP A 209 -8.45 24.04 4.49
N TYR A 210 -7.88 25.04 5.17
CA TYR A 210 -6.44 25.16 5.43
C TYR A 210 -6.21 25.51 6.91
N PRO A 211 -6.57 24.61 7.85
CA PRO A 211 -6.46 24.92 9.27
C PRO A 211 -5.00 25.13 9.65
N THR A 212 -4.75 25.97 10.65
CA THR A 212 -3.43 26.16 11.25
C THR A 212 -3.42 25.64 12.67
N ILE A 213 -2.33 24.98 13.05
CA ILE A 213 -2.12 24.48 14.41
C ILE A 213 -1.61 25.62 15.27
N VAL A 214 -2.20 25.77 16.44
CA VAL A 214 -1.74 26.70 17.47
C VAL A 214 -0.83 25.98 18.46
N GLU A 215 -1.17 24.75 18.83
CA GLU A 215 -0.44 23.90 19.78
C GLU A 215 -0.85 22.42 19.58
N PRO A 216 0.01 21.46 19.95
CA PRO A 216 1.40 21.62 20.43
C PRO A 216 2.40 21.85 19.28
N GLU A 217 3.59 22.36 19.62
CA GLU A 217 4.69 22.52 18.64
C GLU A 217 5.10 21.18 18.04
N GLY A 218 5.45 21.18 16.74
CA GLY A 218 5.82 19.98 16.00
C GLY A 218 4.65 19.16 15.48
N ALA A 219 3.41 19.49 15.85
CA ALA A 219 2.23 18.86 15.27
C ALA A 219 2.02 19.30 13.81
N LYS A 220 1.40 18.42 13.01
CA LYS A 220 1.16 18.62 11.57
C LYS A 220 -0.27 18.25 11.20
N ILE A 221 -0.93 19.08 10.39
CA ILE A 221 -2.25 18.75 9.83
C ILE A 221 -2.04 17.64 8.81
N ILE A 222 -2.70 16.50 9.01
CA ILE A 222 -2.73 15.37 8.07
C ILE A 222 -3.83 15.61 7.04
N ALA A 223 -5.02 15.97 7.51
CA ALA A 223 -6.18 16.15 6.66
C ALA A 223 -7.16 17.17 7.24
N SER A 224 -7.88 17.85 6.35
CA SER A 224 -9.07 18.63 6.66
C SER A 224 -10.20 18.19 5.74
N ARG A 225 -11.32 17.73 6.32
CA ARG A 225 -12.47 17.21 5.57
C ARG A 225 -13.72 17.98 5.93
N HIS A 226 -14.47 18.38 4.90
CA HIS A 226 -15.76 19.05 5.04
C HIS A 226 -16.90 18.16 4.56
N GLN A 227 -17.92 18.00 5.39
CA GLN A 227 -19.20 17.44 5.02
C GLN A 227 -20.26 18.55 5.00
N PRO A 228 -20.82 18.92 3.82
CA PRO A 228 -21.82 19.97 3.72
C PRO A 228 -23.08 19.70 4.55
N GLY A 229 -23.73 20.77 5.05
CA GLY A 229 -24.96 20.68 5.83
C GLY A 229 -25.61 22.04 6.10
N MET A 230 -26.81 22.02 6.68
CA MET A 230 -27.72 23.17 6.82
C MET A 230 -27.12 24.40 7.52
N HIS A 231 -26.10 24.22 8.36
CA HIS A 231 -25.47 25.29 9.16
C HIS A 231 -23.97 25.44 8.91
N GLY A 232 -23.52 25.19 7.68
CA GLY A 232 -22.08 25.23 7.33
C GLY A 232 -21.40 23.85 7.40
N GLY A 233 -22.14 22.81 7.76
CA GLY A 233 -21.68 21.42 7.72
C GLY A 233 -20.89 20.96 8.95
N TYR A 234 -20.15 19.87 8.77
CA TYR A 234 -19.25 19.28 9.75
C TYR A 234 -17.83 19.28 9.20
N TRP A 235 -16.88 19.58 10.07
CA TRP A 235 -15.46 19.52 9.79
C TRP A 235 -14.81 18.45 10.64
N THR A 236 -13.90 17.71 10.02
CA THR A 236 -13.02 16.75 10.68
C THR A 236 -11.59 17.11 10.30
N ILE A 237 -10.81 17.49 11.31
CA ILE A 237 -9.38 17.81 11.17
C ILE A 237 -8.57 16.69 11.81
N GLU A 238 -7.66 16.09 11.05
CA GLU A 238 -6.74 15.06 11.53
C GLU A 238 -5.36 15.70 11.74
N VAL A 239 -4.80 15.57 12.94
CA VAL A 239 -3.54 16.19 13.33
C VAL A 239 -2.57 15.12 13.82
N ALA A 240 -1.40 15.01 13.20
CA ALA A 240 -0.28 14.23 13.72
C ALA A 240 0.37 15.02 14.85
N VAL A 241 0.45 14.45 16.04
CA VAL A 241 1.07 15.05 17.23
C VAL A 241 2.27 14.18 17.62
N PRO A 242 3.49 14.75 17.70
CA PRO A 242 4.67 13.98 18.11
C PRO A 242 4.45 13.38 19.50
N ILE A 243 4.67 12.09 19.70
CA ILE A 243 4.51 11.47 21.02
C ILE A 243 5.69 11.95 21.90
N SER A 244 5.40 12.57 23.05
CA SER A 244 6.46 12.93 23.99
C SER A 244 6.94 11.66 24.68
N SER A 245 8.22 11.32 24.50
CA SER A 245 8.89 10.22 25.23
C SER A 245 9.03 10.53 26.71
#